data_AF-A0A968IY43-F1
#
_entry.id   AF-A0A968IY43-F1
#
_cell.length_a   1.000
_cell.length_b   1.000
_cell.length_c   1.000
_cell.angle_alpha   90.00
_cell.angle_beta   90.00
_cell.angle_gamma   90.00
#
_symmetry.space_group_name_H-M   'P 1'
#
loop_
_entity.id
_entity.type
_entity.pdbx_description
1 polymer ?
#
loop_
_entity_poly.entity_id
_entity_poly.type
_entity_poly.pdbx_seq_one_letter_code
_entity_poly.pdbx_strand_id
1 'polypeptide(L)'
;MAKPTQAHLERIINKNDPVEVRQKTLSQMQYYMGAKLVEVRINPQKVTYRWSIENQDEWQICTLSAFWGESQRKLLSGEEPLTGKELISCAGANASGGLEQAAKLCGFGSNTAAFKTQLSKTAQELEIPLESFKQLLI
;
A
#
# COMPACT_ATOMS: atom_id res chain seq x y z
N MET A 1 -23.98 -7.28 13.18
CA MET A 1 -22.92 -7.21 12.15
C MET A 1 -21.78 -6.38 12.71
N ALA A 2 -20.54 -6.87 12.64
CA ALA A 2 -19.39 -6.05 13.03
C ALA A 2 -19.32 -4.82 12.13
N LYS A 3 -19.05 -3.64 12.71
CA LYS A 3 -18.86 -2.42 11.90
C LYS A 3 -17.61 -2.61 11.04
N PRO A 4 -17.64 -2.25 9.74
CA PRO A 4 -16.45 -2.32 8.92
C PRO A 4 -15.36 -1.43 9.52
N THR A 5 -14.12 -1.92 9.51
CA THR A 5 -12.91 -1.25 10.03
C THR A 5 -11.90 -0.94 8.93
N GLN A 6 -12.29 -1.15 7.67
CA GLN A 6 -11.50 -0.84 6.50
C GLN A 6 -12.36 -0.50 5.28
N ALA A 7 -11.79 0.22 4.34
CA ALA A 7 -12.37 0.53 3.03
C ALA A 7 -11.31 0.44 1.95
N HIS A 8 -11.71 0.07 0.74
CA HIS A 8 -10.82 -0.09 -0.42
C HIS A 8 -11.41 0.65 -1.61
N LEU A 9 -10.58 1.39 -2.34
CA LEU A 9 -10.92 2.08 -3.58
C LEU A 9 -9.92 1.69 -4.65
N GLU A 10 -10.42 1.13 -5.74
CA GLU A 10 -9.60 0.67 -6.85
C GLU A 10 -9.81 1.53 -8.10
N ARG A 11 -8.72 1.77 -8.82
CA ARG A 11 -8.71 2.34 -10.17
C ARG A 11 -7.68 1.64 -11.04
N ILE A 12 -8.06 1.43 -12.29
CA ILE A 12 -7.14 0.97 -13.34
C ILE A 12 -6.68 2.20 -14.11
N ILE A 13 -5.37 2.37 -14.23
CA ILE A 13 -4.74 3.47 -14.97
C ILE A 13 -3.77 2.90 -16.01
N ASN A 14 -3.52 3.64 -17.10
CA ASN A 14 -2.47 3.24 -18.04
C ASN A 14 -1.10 3.69 -17.48
N LYS A 15 -0.12 2.79 -17.43
CA LYS A 15 1.23 3.07 -16.89
C LYS A 15 2.02 4.04 -17.77
N ASN A 16 1.69 4.08 -19.06
CA ASN A 16 2.35 4.89 -20.07
C ASN A 16 1.76 6.30 -20.16
N ASP A 17 0.67 6.58 -19.44
CA ASP A 17 0.14 7.95 -19.33
C ASP A 17 1.17 8.88 -18.67
N PRO A 18 1.15 10.18 -19.03
CA PRO A 18 1.99 11.18 -18.39
C PRO A 18 1.90 11.12 -16.87
N VAL A 19 3.03 11.31 -16.19
CA VAL A 19 3.14 11.18 -14.73
C VAL A 19 2.12 12.07 -14.02
N GLU A 20 1.89 13.28 -14.54
CA GLU A 20 0.96 14.26 -13.99
C GLU A 20 -0.49 13.77 -14.06
N VAL A 21 -0.86 13.08 -15.13
CA VAL A 21 -2.20 12.49 -15.31
C VAL A 21 -2.40 11.36 -14.31
N ARG A 22 -1.41 10.48 -14.16
CA ARG A 22 -1.45 9.39 -13.18
C ARG A 22 -1.53 9.93 -11.75
N GLN A 23 -0.69 10.90 -11.40
CA GLN A 23 -0.70 11.53 -10.08
C GLN A 23 -2.04 12.20 -9.78
N LYS A 24 -2.62 12.93 -10.75
CA LYS A 24 -3.95 13.54 -10.60
C LYS A 24 -5.02 12.51 -10.27
N THR A 25 -5.02 11.36 -10.95
CA THR A 25 -5.96 10.27 -10.67
C THR A 25 -5.79 9.73 -9.25
N LEU A 26 -4.54 9.50 -8.80
CA LEU A 26 -4.27 9.04 -7.43
C LEU A 26 -4.69 10.07 -6.37
N SER A 27 -4.46 11.36 -6.62
CA SER A 27 -4.93 12.44 -5.73
C SER A 27 -6.46 12.49 -5.65
N GLN A 28 -7.16 12.30 -6.77
CA GLN A 28 -8.62 12.20 -6.79
C GLN A 28 -9.12 11.01 -5.96
N MET A 29 -8.47 9.85 -6.08
CA MET A 29 -8.81 8.69 -5.25
C MET A 29 -8.70 9.00 -3.75
N GLN A 30 -7.63 9.68 -3.34
CA GLN A 30 -7.44 10.07 -1.94
C GLN A 30 -8.54 11.03 -1.47
N TYR A 31 -8.91 12.01 -2.30
CA TYR A 31 -10.03 12.92 -2.03
C TYR A 31 -11.35 12.17 -1.86
N TYR A 32 -11.69 11.27 -2.80
CA TYR A 32 -12.92 10.49 -2.75
C TYR A 32 -12.98 9.56 -1.55
N MET A 33 -11.88 8.86 -1.23
CA MET A 33 -11.80 8.03 -0.04
C MET A 33 -12.06 8.85 1.23
N GLY A 34 -11.44 10.02 1.36
CA GLY A 34 -11.66 10.92 2.48
C GLY A 34 -13.13 11.34 2.63
N ALA A 35 -13.78 11.72 1.52
CA ALA A 35 -15.21 12.05 1.53
C ALA A 35 -16.07 10.86 1.99
N LYS A 36 -15.79 9.65 1.49
CA LYS A 36 -16.50 8.43 1.89
C LYS A 36 -16.33 8.08 3.36
N LEU A 37 -15.14 8.28 3.91
CA LEU A 37 -14.89 8.08 5.34
C LEU A 37 -15.75 9.05 6.20
N VAL A 38 -15.89 10.31 5.78
CA VAL A 38 -16.73 11.29 6.47
C VAL A 38 -18.21 10.88 6.45
N GLU A 39 -18.73 10.36 5.32
CA GLU A 39 -20.11 9.86 5.21
C GLU A 39 -20.42 8.78 6.26
N VAL A 40 -19.44 7.92 6.58
CA VAL A 40 -19.56 6.87 7.61
C VAL A 40 -19.04 7.30 8.99
N ARG A 41 -18.88 8.61 9.21
CA ARG A 41 -18.45 9.23 10.48
C ARG A 41 -17.06 8.79 10.96
N ILE A 42 -16.16 8.48 10.04
CA ILE A 42 -14.75 8.18 10.30
C ILE A 42 -13.92 9.42 9.97
N ASN A 43 -13.02 9.83 10.88
CA ASN A 43 -12.13 10.96 10.65
C ASN A 43 -11.00 10.55 9.67
N PRO A 44 -10.94 11.10 8.45
CA PRO A 44 -9.94 10.72 7.44
C PRO A 44 -8.49 11.02 7.83
N GLN A 45 -8.26 11.88 8.83
CA GLN A 45 -6.91 12.21 9.31
C GLN A 45 -6.38 11.22 10.37
N LYS A 46 -7.26 10.36 10.91
CA LYS A 46 -6.90 9.37 11.94
C LYS A 46 -6.77 7.94 11.41
N VAL A 47 -7.11 7.71 10.14
CA VAL A 47 -6.99 6.40 9.50
C VAL A 47 -5.56 6.18 9.00
N THR A 48 -5.20 4.91 8.83
CA THR A 48 -3.97 4.54 8.13
C THR A 48 -4.31 4.26 6.67
N TYR A 49 -3.64 4.95 5.74
CA TYR A 49 -3.76 4.66 4.32
C TYR A 49 -2.63 3.75 3.86
N ARG A 50 -2.94 2.84 2.93
CA ARG A 50 -1.98 2.00 2.23
C ARG A 50 -2.28 2.00 0.75
N TRP A 51 -1.26 2.24 -0.05
CA TRP A 51 -1.33 1.98 -1.49
C TRP A 51 -0.83 0.58 -1.81
N SER A 52 -1.48 -0.04 -2.80
CA SER A 52 -0.95 -1.21 -3.51
C SER A 52 -1.06 -0.93 -4.99
N ILE A 53 0.03 -1.17 -5.74
CA ILE A 53 0.04 -1.01 -7.20
C ILE A 53 0.46 -2.33 -7.82
N GLU A 54 -0.45 -2.97 -8.55
CA GLU A 54 -0.16 -4.15 -9.35
C GLU A 54 0.00 -3.75 -10.82
N ASN A 55 1.07 -4.22 -11.46
CA ASN A 55 1.32 -3.96 -12.87
C ASN A 55 0.79 -5.12 -13.73
N GLN A 56 0.03 -4.79 -14.77
CA GLN A 56 -0.50 -5.73 -15.76
C GLN A 56 -0.30 -5.15 -17.16
N ASP A 57 0.74 -5.61 -17.86
CA ASP A 57 1.14 -5.10 -19.18
C ASP A 57 1.21 -3.56 -19.21
N GLU A 58 0.36 -2.89 -19.98
CA GLU A 58 0.29 -1.42 -20.07
C GLU A 58 -0.54 -0.76 -18.97
N TRP A 59 -1.19 -1.55 -18.12
CA TRP A 59 -2.12 -1.09 -17.10
C TRP A 59 -1.55 -1.28 -15.69
N GLN A 60 -2.03 -0.47 -14.76
CA GLN A 60 -1.76 -0.61 -13.34
C GLN A 60 -3.08 -0.61 -12.58
N ILE A 61 -3.26 -1.60 -11.70
CA ILE A 61 -4.35 -1.61 -10.73
C ILE A 61 -3.83 -0.91 -9.48
N CYS A 62 -4.36 0.28 -9.22
CA CYS A 62 -4.04 1.07 -8.04
C CYS A 62 -5.15 0.94 -7.02
N THR A 63 -4.80 0.45 -5.83
CA THR A 63 -5.74 0.26 -4.73
C THR A 63 -5.34 1.14 -3.55
N LEU A 64 -6.21 2.07 -3.20
CA LEU A 64 -6.13 2.86 -1.97
C LEU A 64 -6.95 2.16 -0.90
N SER A 65 -6.29 1.69 0.15
CA SER A 65 -6.94 1.13 1.33
C SER A 65 -6.87 2.11 2.50
N ALA A 66 -7.95 2.22 3.26
CA ALA A 66 -8.02 2.97 4.50
C ALA A 66 -8.39 2.04 5.65
N PHE A 67 -7.66 2.12 6.76
CA PHE A 67 -7.83 1.25 7.93
C PHE A 67 -8.08 2.07 9.20
N TRP A 68 -9.07 1.67 10.00
CA TRP A 68 -9.37 2.23 11.32
C TRP A 68 -9.70 1.12 12.32
N GLY A 69 -9.75 1.44 13.61
CA GLY A 69 -10.21 0.49 14.63
C GLY A 69 -9.41 -0.82 14.67
N GLU A 70 -10.09 -1.96 14.48
CA GLU A 70 -9.45 -3.27 14.56
C GLU A 70 -8.49 -3.56 13.40
N SER A 71 -8.90 -3.34 12.14
CA SER A 71 -8.00 -3.56 10.99
C SER A 71 -6.75 -2.68 11.06
N GLN A 72 -6.87 -1.44 11.56
CA GLN A 72 -5.70 -0.60 11.79
C GLN A 72 -4.77 -1.21 12.84
N ARG A 73 -5.30 -1.70 13.97
CA ARG A 73 -4.48 -2.33 15.01
C ARG A 73 -3.76 -3.57 14.48
N LYS A 74 -4.44 -4.44 13.71
CA LYS A 74 -3.83 -5.62 13.09
C LYS A 74 -2.75 -5.27 12.09
N LEU A 75 -3.01 -4.31 11.20
CA LEU A 75 -2.01 -3.83 10.25
C LEU A 75 -0.74 -3.34 10.96
N LEU A 76 -0.92 -2.64 12.08
CA LEU A 76 0.18 -2.04 12.82
C LEU A 76 0.84 -2.98 13.84
N SER A 77 0.24 -4.13 14.16
CA SER A 77 0.80 -5.08 15.15
C SER A 77 2.01 -5.83 14.62
N GLY A 78 2.12 -6.00 13.30
CA GLY A 78 3.17 -6.81 12.69
C GLY A 78 2.84 -8.31 12.62
N GLU A 79 1.62 -8.70 12.98
CA GLU A 79 1.20 -10.11 13.08
C GLU A 79 0.70 -10.68 11.74
N GLU A 80 0.31 -9.81 10.80
CA GLU A 80 -0.22 -10.20 9.48
C GLU A 80 0.62 -9.55 8.35
N PRO A 81 1.91 -9.94 8.20
CA PRO A 81 2.74 -9.43 7.13
C PRO A 81 2.20 -9.87 5.77
N LEU A 82 2.21 -8.95 4.80
CA LEU A 82 1.92 -9.28 3.42
C LEU A 82 3.00 -10.19 2.86
N THR A 83 2.60 -11.05 1.92
CA THR A 83 3.50 -12.01 1.26
C THR A 83 3.28 -11.99 -0.26
N GLY A 84 4.20 -12.61 -1.01
CA GLY A 84 4.07 -12.75 -2.46
C GLY A 84 3.91 -11.42 -3.20
N LYS A 85 3.07 -11.41 -4.23
CA LYS A 85 2.84 -10.23 -5.07
C LYS A 85 2.30 -9.03 -4.28
N GLU A 86 1.49 -9.26 -3.25
CA GLU A 86 0.94 -8.17 -2.44
C GLU A 86 2.03 -7.41 -1.67
N LEU A 87 3.06 -8.12 -1.19
CA LEU A 87 4.21 -7.50 -0.54
C LEU A 87 4.97 -6.59 -1.51
N ILE A 88 5.23 -7.06 -2.73
CA ILE A 88 5.89 -6.29 -3.79
C ILE A 88 5.08 -5.04 -4.14
N SER A 89 3.79 -5.22 -4.40
CA SER A 89 2.87 -4.13 -4.75
C SER A 89 2.76 -3.08 -3.64
N CYS A 90 2.71 -3.51 -2.38
CA CYS A 90 2.69 -2.62 -1.22
C CYS A 90 4.03 -1.90 -1.03
N ALA A 91 5.15 -2.64 -1.04
CA ALA A 91 6.47 -2.09 -0.80
C ALA A 91 6.81 -1.00 -1.83
N GLY A 92 6.59 -1.30 -3.12
CA GLY A 92 6.85 -0.35 -4.21
C GLY A 92 5.97 0.90 -4.11
N ALA A 93 4.68 0.73 -3.85
CA ALA A 93 3.73 1.84 -3.79
C ALA A 93 3.95 2.80 -2.60
N ASN A 94 4.54 2.31 -1.50
CA ASN A 94 4.76 3.11 -0.29
C ASN A 94 6.23 3.47 -0.05
N ALA A 95 7.11 3.22 -1.02
CA ALA A 95 8.54 3.35 -0.83
C ALA A 95 9.01 4.80 -0.59
N SER A 96 8.30 5.79 -1.13
CA SER A 96 8.58 7.22 -0.88
C SER A 96 8.38 7.63 0.59
N GLY A 97 7.63 6.85 1.37
CA GLY A 97 7.49 7.03 2.81
C GLY A 97 8.68 6.51 3.62
N GLY A 98 9.67 5.90 2.97
CA GLY A 98 10.83 5.29 3.60
C GLY A 98 10.56 3.87 4.14
N LEU A 99 11.64 3.22 4.55
CA LEU A 99 11.65 1.82 4.99
C LEU A 99 10.66 1.52 6.12
N GLU A 100 10.68 2.32 7.20
CA GLU A 100 9.83 2.07 8.37
C GLU A 100 8.35 2.16 8.02
N GLN A 101 7.97 3.18 7.26
CA GLN A 101 6.58 3.36 6.85
C GLN A 101 6.16 2.24 5.91
N ALA A 102 6.99 1.85 4.95
CA ALA A 102 6.70 0.73 4.05
C ALA A 102 6.55 -0.58 4.83
N ALA A 103 7.48 -0.91 5.73
CA ALA A 103 7.40 -2.10 6.57
C ALA A 103 6.10 -2.14 7.38
N LYS A 104 5.77 -1.03 8.04
CA LYS A 104 4.54 -0.86 8.82
C LYS A 104 3.29 -1.07 7.97
N LEU A 105 3.21 -0.43 6.80
CA LEU A 105 2.06 -0.55 5.90
C LEU A 105 1.95 -1.92 5.23
N CYS A 106 3.06 -2.63 5.05
CA CYS A 106 3.05 -3.99 4.52
C CYS A 106 2.86 -5.04 5.62
N GLY A 107 2.48 -4.65 6.84
CA GLY A 107 2.07 -5.56 7.91
C GLY A 107 3.21 -6.10 8.76
N PHE A 108 4.40 -5.50 8.71
CA PHE A 108 5.56 -5.92 9.53
C PHE A 108 5.71 -5.09 10.82
N GLY A 109 4.81 -4.13 11.08
CA GLY A 109 4.92 -3.25 12.23
C GLY A 109 6.25 -2.48 12.22
N SER A 110 7.02 -2.60 13.29
CA SER A 110 8.37 -2.01 13.41
C SER A 110 9.50 -2.93 12.96
N ASN A 111 9.21 -4.17 12.52
CA ASN A 111 10.23 -5.16 12.18
C ASN A 111 10.75 -4.99 10.74
N THR A 112 11.54 -3.93 10.53
CA THR A 112 12.14 -3.60 9.24
C THR A 112 13.14 -4.66 8.75
N ALA A 113 13.81 -5.37 9.66
CA ALA A 113 14.73 -6.45 9.31
C ALA A 113 14.00 -7.64 8.67
N ALA A 114 12.89 -8.08 9.26
CA ALA A 114 12.03 -9.11 8.67
C ALA A 114 11.42 -8.64 7.35
N PHE A 115 10.99 -7.38 7.27
CA PHE A 115 10.48 -6.80 6.03
C PHE A 115 11.52 -6.83 4.90
N LYS A 116 12.74 -6.34 5.11
CA LYS A 116 13.81 -6.38 4.09
C LYS A 116 14.12 -7.80 3.64
N THR A 117 14.20 -8.73 4.58
CA THR A 117 14.51 -10.15 4.31
C THR A 117 13.41 -10.78 3.46
N GLN A 118 12.15 -10.63 3.87
CA GLN A 118 11.02 -11.19 3.14
C GLN A 118 10.82 -10.51 1.78
N LEU A 119 11.00 -9.19 1.71
CA LEU A 119 10.92 -8.44 0.46
C LEU A 119 11.97 -8.92 -0.54
N SER A 120 13.22 -9.09 -0.11
CA SER A 120 14.31 -9.56 -0.96
C SER A 120 14.06 -10.98 -1.44
N LYS A 121 13.62 -11.87 -0.54
CA LYS A 121 13.26 -13.25 -0.87
C LYS A 121 12.14 -13.30 -1.91
N THR A 122 11.05 -12.56 -1.68
CA THR A 122 9.90 -12.54 -2.58
C THR A 122 10.22 -11.89 -3.92
N ALA A 123 11.08 -10.87 -3.96
CA ALA A 123 11.55 -10.29 -5.22
C ALA A 123 12.35 -11.31 -6.04
N GLN A 124 13.22 -12.11 -5.39
CA GLN A 124 13.95 -13.19 -6.06
C GLN A 124 13.02 -14.30 -6.57
N GLU A 125 12.07 -14.74 -5.74
CA GLU A 125 11.07 -15.77 -6.11
C GLU A 125 10.19 -15.36 -7.29
N LEU A 126 9.93 -14.07 -7.46
CA LEU A 126 9.12 -13.51 -8.55
C LEU A 126 9.96 -12.95 -9.70
N GLU A 127 11.28 -13.17 -9.68
CA GLU A 127 12.23 -12.70 -10.70
C GLU A 127 12.18 -11.18 -10.92
N ILE A 128 11.84 -10.42 -9.86
CA ILE A 128 11.79 -8.96 -9.88
C ILE A 128 13.17 -8.41 -9.50
N PRO A 129 13.76 -7.50 -10.31
CA PRO A 129 15.06 -6.92 -10.00
C PRO A 129 15.04 -6.17 -8.67
N LEU A 130 15.96 -6.52 -7.75
CA LEU A 130 16.08 -5.88 -6.43
C LEU A 130 16.38 -4.38 -6.51
N GLU A 131 16.99 -3.91 -7.60
CA GLU A 131 17.20 -2.47 -7.85
C GLU A 131 15.88 -1.68 -7.82
N SER A 132 14.75 -2.31 -8.17
CA SER A 132 13.41 -1.72 -8.07
C SER A 132 13.04 -1.32 -6.63
N PHE A 133 13.68 -1.93 -5.64
CA PHE A 133 13.47 -1.70 -4.20
C PHE A 133 14.71 -1.13 -3.50
N LYS A 134 15.73 -0.67 -4.24
CA LYS A 134 17.00 -0.20 -3.67
C LYS A 134 16.84 0.81 -2.54
N GLN A 135 15.92 1.77 -2.72
CA GLN A 135 15.61 2.81 -1.72
C GLN A 135 15.05 2.28 -0.40
N LEU A 136 14.54 1.05 -0.37
CA LEU A 136 14.06 0.38 0.83
C LEU A 136 15.14 -0.50 1.47
N LEU A 137 16.11 -1.00 0.71
CA LEU A 137 17.07 -1.99 1.19
C LEU A 137 18.30 -1.37 1.85
N ILE A 138 18.62 -0.12 1.54
CA ILE A 138 19.80 0.61 2.03
C ILE A 138 19.45 1.44 3.25
#